data_AF-A0A0C9QMV5-F1
#
_entry.id   AF-A0A0C9QMV5-F1
#
_cell.length_a   1.000
_cell.length_b   1.000
_cell.length_c   1.000
_cell.angle_alpha   90.00
_cell.angle_beta   90.00
_cell.angle_gamma   90.00
#
_symmetry.space_group_name_H-M   'P 1'
#
loop_
_entity.id
_entity.type
_entity.pdbx_description
1 polymer ?
#
loop_
_entity_poly.entity_id
_entity_poly.type
_entity_poly.pdbx_seq_one_letter_code
_entity_poly.pdbx_strand_id
1 'polypeptide(L)'
;KKLDGAHLQWNAYFRAFKADVWALIMGSILVMPIILTLIKYTQRRKHALAMIIEHYSYVWGIYCQQGLSEFPNETPLRILYMSIFITALVVSAAYSASLTSFLTVSSVYLPFNSMEEFANDGRYQLIVFQDSAEYEMFKASNDSIMRKMMALMRPSHTLPQTLLGGLQQVCTKKVAFYTNEAQKRSLSRKLPCDIVSVRTGRIDTLGMIMSPRSEYIGLVNYQ
;
A
#
# COMPACT_ATOMS: atom_id res chain seq x y z
N LYS A 1 -14.17 1.59 -14.57
CA LYS A 1 -14.27 2.49 -13.40
C LYS A 1 -12.85 2.81 -12.99
N LYS A 2 -12.38 4.04 -13.24
CA LYS A 2 -11.07 4.53 -12.76
C LYS A 2 -11.03 4.18 -11.27
N LEU A 3 -9.99 3.46 -10.82
CA LEU A 3 -9.83 3.15 -9.41
C LEU A 3 -10.01 4.48 -8.66
N ASP A 4 -11.08 4.56 -7.87
CA ASP A 4 -11.54 5.79 -7.27
C ASP A 4 -10.33 6.48 -6.62
N GLY A 5 -10.13 7.73 -7.04
CA GLY A 5 -8.87 8.45 -6.93
C GLY A 5 -8.28 8.32 -5.54
N ALA A 6 -6.95 8.25 -5.49
CA ALA A 6 -6.16 8.29 -4.27
C ALA A 6 -6.88 9.13 -3.22
N HIS A 7 -7.61 8.45 -2.32
CA HIS A 7 -8.07 9.07 -1.11
C HIS A 7 -6.76 9.47 -0.47
N LEU A 8 -6.42 10.77 -0.54
CA LEU A 8 -5.27 11.33 0.15
C LEU A 8 -5.52 10.97 1.61
N GLN A 9 -4.93 9.86 2.04
CA GLN A 9 -5.03 9.47 3.42
C GLN A 9 -4.21 10.53 4.11
N TRP A 10 -4.83 11.49 4.79
CA TRP A 10 -4.11 12.52 5.55
C TRP A 10 -3.09 11.91 6.53
N ASN A 11 -3.32 10.65 6.92
CA ASN A 11 -2.39 9.81 7.65
C ASN A 11 -1.04 9.58 6.92
N ALA A 12 -0.98 9.72 5.60
CA ALA A 12 0.23 9.60 4.78
C ALA A 12 1.35 10.54 5.24
N TYR A 13 1.00 11.78 5.59
CA TYR A 13 1.97 12.77 6.07
C TYR A 13 2.63 12.33 7.39
N PHE A 14 1.86 11.72 8.30
CA PHE A 14 2.39 11.20 9.56
C PHE A 14 3.11 9.85 9.39
N ARG A 15 2.75 9.06 8.37
CA ARG A 15 3.41 7.79 8.04
C ARG A 15 4.79 7.94 7.41
N ALA A 16 5.19 9.14 7.01
CA ALA A 16 6.53 9.39 6.46
C ALA A 16 7.63 8.97 7.43
N PHE A 17 7.39 9.08 8.75
CA PHE A 17 8.25 8.53 9.79
C PHE A 17 7.50 7.56 10.71
N LYS A 18 8.24 6.62 11.31
CA LYS A 18 7.72 5.76 12.37
C LYS A 18 7.45 6.58 13.64
N ALA A 19 6.54 6.10 14.48
CA ALA A 19 6.19 6.74 15.75
C ALA A 19 7.42 7.00 16.64
N ASP A 20 8.37 6.06 16.69
CA ASP A 20 9.59 6.20 17.49
C ASP A 20 10.45 7.39 17.05
N VAL A 21 10.54 7.62 15.74
CA VAL A 21 11.31 8.76 15.17
C VAL A 21 10.60 10.07 15.45
N TRP A 22 9.28 10.11 15.33
CA TRP A 22 8.49 11.27 15.73
C TRP A 22 8.67 11.62 17.21
N ALA A 23 8.67 10.62 18.09
CA ALA A 23 8.91 10.80 19.51
C ALA A 23 10.32 11.37 19.78
N LEU A 24 11.34 10.89 19.06
CA LEU A 24 12.70 11.41 19.16
C LEU A 24 12.82 12.87 18.68
N ILE A 25 12.18 13.24 17.57
CA ILE A 25 12.17 14.63 17.06
C ILE A 25 11.45 15.55 18.03
N MET A 26 10.29 15.15 18.55
CA MET A 26 9.55 15.94 19.54
C MET A 26 10.36 16.08 20.84
N GLY A 27 11.02 15.00 21.28
CA GLY A 27 11.94 15.02 22.40
C GLY A 27 13.10 15.98 22.19
N SER A 28 13.72 16.00 21.00
CA SER A 28 14.83 16.92 20.70
C SER A 28 14.37 18.38 20.68
N ILE A 29 13.19 18.68 20.12
CA ILE A 29 12.61 20.02 20.12
C ILE A 29 12.35 20.53 21.54
N LEU A 30 11.96 19.66 22.48
CA LEU A 30 11.73 20.02 23.88
C LEU A 30 13.02 20.17 24.69
N VAL A 31 14.00 19.29 24.48
CA VAL A 31 15.24 19.25 25.27
C VAL A 31 16.24 20.35 24.88
N MET A 32 16.36 20.68 23.59
CA MET A 32 17.35 21.65 23.11
C MET A 32 17.17 23.07 23.67
N PRO A 33 15.95 23.64 23.75
CA PRO A 33 15.69 24.91 24.43
C PRO A 33 16.08 24.89 25.91
N ILE A 34 15.84 23.77 26.61
CA ILE A 34 16.21 23.62 28.02
C ILE A 34 17.73 23.71 28.18
N ILE A 35 18.49 22.99 27.36
CA ILE A 35 19.97 23.06 27.38
C ILE A 35 20.45 24.49 27.08
N LEU A 36 19.89 25.14 26.06
CA LEU A 36 20.22 26.54 25.72
C LEU A 36 19.96 27.48 26.90
N THR A 37 18.81 27.32 27.58
CA THR A 37 18.45 28.15 28.72
C THR A 37 19.34 27.91 29.93
N LEU A 38 19.77 26.67 30.20
CA LEU A 38 20.71 26.34 31.27
C LEU A 38 22.09 26.96 31.05
N ILE A 39 22.61 26.92 29.82
CA ILE A 39 23.90 27.54 29.48
C ILE A 39 23.82 29.06 29.69
N LYS A 40 22.75 29.71 29.21
CA LYS A 40 22.56 31.16 29.32
C LYS A 40 22.23 31.60 30.75
N TYR A 41 21.51 30.79 31.52
CA TYR A 41 21.20 31.03 32.93
C TYR A 41 22.45 31.02 33.80
N THR A 42 23.39 30.11 33.52
CA THR A 42 24.69 30.05 34.19
C THR A 42 25.52 31.32 33.94
N GLN A 43 25.32 31.98 32.78
CA GLN A 43 26.06 33.18 32.39
C GLN A 43 25.37 34.51 32.78
N ARG A 44 24.03 34.57 32.86
CA ARG A 44 23.28 35.79 33.16
C ARG A 44 22.09 35.52 34.08
N ARG A 45 22.10 36.09 35.30
CA ARG A 45 20.95 36.12 36.22
C ARG A 45 19.82 37.02 35.69
N LYS A 46 19.04 36.52 34.72
CA LYS A 46 17.78 37.13 34.26
C LYS A 46 16.59 36.21 34.56
N HIS A 47 15.36 36.74 34.40
CA HIS A 47 14.12 35.98 34.58
C HIS A 47 14.09 34.73 33.67
N ALA A 48 14.03 33.55 34.29
CA ALA A 48 14.17 32.25 33.60
C ALA A 48 13.04 31.96 32.59
N LEU A 49 11.79 32.30 32.93
CA LEU A 49 10.63 31.97 32.10
C LEU A 49 10.63 32.68 30.73
N ALA A 50 10.97 33.97 30.70
CA ALA A 50 11.04 34.73 29.45
C ALA A 50 12.11 34.17 28.51
N MET A 51 13.25 33.73 29.05
CA MET A 51 14.30 33.10 28.25
C MET A 51 13.87 31.73 27.71
N ILE A 52 13.15 30.92 28.49
CA ILE A 52 12.68 29.61 28.00
C ILE A 52 11.75 29.79 26.79
N ILE A 53 10.81 30.72 26.87
CA ILE A 53 9.88 31.01 25.77
C ILE A 53 10.64 31.49 24.54
N GLU A 54 11.59 32.41 24.70
CA GLU A 54 12.42 32.94 23.61
C GLU A 54 13.21 31.82 22.89
N HIS A 55 13.93 30.97 23.64
CA HIS A 55 14.72 29.88 23.04
C HIS A 55 13.84 28.80 22.43
N TYR A 56 12.66 28.55 23.02
CA TYR A 56 11.68 27.64 22.44
C TYR A 56 11.16 28.15 21.09
N SER A 57 10.81 29.44 21.01
CA SER A 57 10.40 30.08 19.75
C SER A 57 11.51 30.03 18.69
N TYR A 58 12.78 30.23 19.07
CA TYR A 58 13.89 30.10 18.13
C TYR A 58 14.09 28.68 17.64
N VAL A 59 14.11 27.68 18.53
CA VAL A 59 14.26 26.27 18.12
C VAL A 59 13.09 25.83 17.25
N TRP A 60 11.87 26.19 17.62
CA TRP A 60 10.68 25.94 16.79
C TRP A 60 10.83 26.56 15.40
N GLY A 61 11.25 27.83 15.33
CA GLY A 61 11.53 28.52 14.08
C GLY A 61 12.54 27.77 13.21
N ILE A 62 13.65 27.31 13.78
CA ILE A 62 14.69 26.55 13.05
C ILE A 62 14.12 25.26 12.47
N TYR A 63 13.32 24.50 13.22
CA TYR A 63 12.65 23.29 12.71
C TYR A 63 11.60 23.59 11.64
N CYS A 64 10.98 24.78 11.68
CA CYS A 64 10.17 25.32 10.60
C CYS A 64 10.99 25.93 9.45
N GLN A 65 12.31 25.68 9.41
CA GLN A 65 13.25 26.21 8.40
C GLN A 65 13.35 27.74 8.37
N GLN A 66 13.06 28.40 9.49
CA GLN A 66 13.25 29.84 9.65
C GLN A 66 14.65 30.12 10.21
N GLY A 67 15.25 31.24 9.80
CA GLY A 67 16.52 31.71 10.34
C GLY A 67 16.38 32.34 11.73
N LEU A 68 17.50 32.55 12.42
CA LEU A 68 17.53 33.41 13.60
C LEU A 68 17.69 34.87 13.16
N SER A 69 17.10 35.78 13.94
CA SER A 69 17.31 37.22 13.77
C SER A 69 18.74 37.67 14.10
N GLU A 70 19.37 37.02 15.09
CA GLU A 70 20.73 37.32 15.52
C GLU A 70 21.41 36.04 16.02
N PHE A 71 22.67 35.83 15.65
CA PHE A 71 23.47 34.73 16.17
C PHE A 71 24.11 35.11 17.51
N PRO A 72 24.14 34.21 18.50
CA PRO A 72 24.77 34.50 19.78
C PRO A 72 26.27 34.73 19.60
N ASN A 73 26.86 35.62 20.41
CA ASN A 73 28.31 35.88 20.38
C ASN A 73 29.12 34.77 21.07
N GLU A 74 28.51 34.08 22.03
CA GLU A 74 29.18 33.04 22.82
C GLU A 74 29.42 31.76 22.00
N THR A 75 30.68 31.31 21.92
CA THR A 75 31.08 30.07 21.24
C THR A 75 30.26 28.84 21.62
N PRO A 76 29.98 28.54 22.92
CA PRO A 76 29.18 27.35 23.27
C PRO A 76 27.75 27.40 22.72
N LEU A 77 27.12 28.58 22.71
CA LEU A 77 25.78 28.73 22.12
C LEU A 77 25.83 28.61 20.60
N ARG A 78 26.87 29.14 19.93
CA ARG A 78 27.04 29.02 18.47
C ARG A 78 27.12 27.56 18.02
N ILE A 79 27.92 26.75 18.70
CA ILE A 79 28.05 25.32 18.40
C ILE A 79 26.70 24.63 18.54
N LEU A 80 25.96 24.92 19.62
CA LEU A 80 24.66 24.33 19.87
C LEU A 80 23.63 24.72 18.80
N TYR A 81 23.51 26.01 18.45
CA TYR A 81 22.61 26.45 17.38
C TYR A 81 22.98 25.85 16.01
N MET A 82 24.27 25.78 15.68
CA MET A 82 24.72 25.12 14.44
C MET A 82 24.33 23.64 14.42
N SER A 83 24.47 22.93 15.55
CA SER A 83 24.04 21.53 15.65
C SER A 83 22.52 21.37 15.46
N ILE A 84 21.72 22.30 16.00
CA ILE A 84 20.26 22.32 15.83
C ILE A 84 19.89 22.58 14.38
N PHE A 85 20.56 23.52 13.69
CA PHE A 85 20.36 23.78 12.26
C PHE A 85 20.66 22.56 11.40
N ILE A 86 21.81 21.92 11.60
CA ILE A 86 22.19 20.72 10.84
C ILE A 86 21.17 19.62 11.08
N THR A 87 20.75 19.43 12.34
CA THR A 87 19.73 18.41 12.69
C THR A 87 18.40 18.71 12.01
N ALA A 88 17.91 19.95 12.07
CA ALA A 88 16.66 20.36 11.43
C ALA A 88 16.71 20.18 9.90
N LEU A 89 17.85 20.53 9.27
CA LEU A 89 18.07 20.33 7.84
C LEU A 89 18.02 18.85 7.45
N VAL A 90 18.72 17.99 8.19
CA VAL A 90 18.75 16.54 7.94
C VAL A 90 17.36 15.94 8.12
N VAL A 91 16.66 16.28 9.21
CA VAL A 91 15.30 15.80 9.47
C VAL A 91 14.35 16.23 8.36
N SER A 92 14.42 17.50 7.95
CA SER A 92 13.56 18.00 6.87
C SER A 92 13.85 17.33 5.54
N ALA A 93 15.12 17.15 5.17
CA ALA A 93 15.49 16.49 3.93
C ALA A 93 15.02 15.02 3.90
N ALA A 94 15.21 14.30 5.01
CA ALA A 94 14.76 12.92 5.16
C ALA A 94 13.22 12.81 5.13
N TYR A 95 12.51 13.75 5.75
CA TYR A 95 11.05 13.81 5.74
C TYR A 95 10.54 14.04 4.32
N SER A 96 11.09 15.02 3.60
CA SER A 96 10.74 15.29 2.21
C SER A 96 10.98 14.08 1.32
N ALA A 97 12.14 13.43 1.43
CA ALA A 97 12.45 12.24 0.64
C ALA A 97 11.48 11.07 0.91
N SER A 98 11.19 10.81 2.19
CA SER A 98 10.28 9.74 2.61
C SER A 98 8.84 10.01 2.18
N LEU A 99 8.38 11.25 2.34
CA LEU A 99 7.05 11.69 1.90
C LEU A 99 6.91 11.58 0.38
N THR A 100 7.89 12.06 -0.38
CA THR A 100 7.89 11.92 -1.85
C THR A 100 7.86 10.45 -2.25
N SER A 101 8.67 9.59 -1.62
CA SER A 101 8.64 8.15 -1.89
C SER A 101 7.28 7.52 -1.59
N PHE A 102 6.59 7.97 -0.54
CA PHE A 102 5.26 7.45 -0.21
C PHE A 102 4.21 7.92 -1.21
N LEU A 103 4.27 9.18 -1.63
CA LEU A 103 3.30 9.78 -2.56
C LEU A 103 3.47 9.30 -4.01
N THR A 104 4.69 8.90 -4.42
CA THR A 104 4.93 8.37 -5.76
C THR A 104 4.47 6.92 -5.92
N VAL A 105 4.40 6.15 -4.82
CA VAL A 105 3.90 4.77 -4.86
C VAL A 105 2.38 4.77 -4.80
N SER A 106 1.75 4.60 -5.96
CA SER A 106 0.32 4.25 -6.06
C SER A 106 0.11 2.82 -5.53
N SER A 107 -0.09 2.69 -4.23
CA SER A 107 -0.48 1.40 -3.65
C SER A 107 -1.94 1.12 -3.97
N VAL A 108 -2.18 0.16 -4.86
CA VAL A 108 -3.52 -0.39 -5.08
C VAL A 108 -3.86 -1.24 -3.87
N TYR A 109 -4.64 -0.69 -2.94
CA TYR A 109 -5.17 -1.48 -1.83
C TYR A 109 -6.27 -2.39 -2.36
N LEU A 110 -5.94 -3.67 -2.52
CA LEU A 110 -6.90 -4.69 -2.86
C LEU A 110 -7.73 -5.03 -1.61
N PRO A 111 -9.06 -5.21 -1.75
CA PRO A 111 -9.92 -5.59 -0.62
C PRO A 111 -9.60 -6.99 -0.07
N PHE A 112 -8.92 -7.84 -0.85
CA PHE A 112 -8.49 -9.19 -0.49
C PHE A 112 -7.24 -9.56 -1.31
N ASN A 113 -6.36 -10.37 -0.74
CA ASN A 113 -5.14 -10.87 -1.39
C ASN A 113 -5.05 -12.41 -1.44
N SER A 114 -6.05 -13.11 -0.90
CA SER A 114 -6.15 -14.57 -0.95
C SER A 114 -7.58 -15.03 -1.29
N MET A 115 -7.72 -16.29 -1.71
CA MET A 115 -9.05 -16.90 -1.93
C MET A 115 -9.85 -17.00 -0.63
N GLU A 116 -9.18 -17.21 0.49
CA GLU A 116 -9.83 -17.29 1.80
C GLU A 116 -10.38 -15.94 2.24
N GLU A 117 -9.60 -14.86 2.11
CA GLU A 117 -10.06 -13.49 2.37
C GLU A 117 -11.21 -13.12 1.44
N PHE A 118 -11.14 -13.46 0.16
CA PHE A 118 -12.23 -13.25 -0.79
C PHE A 118 -13.51 -13.99 -0.35
N ALA A 119 -13.39 -15.27 0.02
CA ALA A 119 -14.52 -16.09 0.44
C ALA A 119 -15.16 -15.60 1.74
N ASN A 120 -14.38 -15.01 2.65
CA ASN A 120 -14.85 -14.44 3.91
C ASN A 120 -15.39 -13.01 3.75
N ASP A 121 -14.85 -12.21 2.81
CA ASP A 121 -15.30 -10.83 2.55
C ASP A 121 -16.76 -10.81 2.05
N GLY A 122 -17.10 -11.70 1.11
CA GLY A 122 -18.47 -11.88 0.61
C GLY A 122 -19.10 -10.68 -0.12
N ARG A 123 -18.41 -9.54 -0.25
CA ARG A 123 -18.95 -8.34 -0.91
C ARG A 123 -18.87 -8.41 -2.44
N TYR A 124 -18.14 -9.38 -2.97
CA TYR A 124 -17.91 -9.59 -4.40
C TYR A 124 -18.46 -10.96 -4.78
N GLN A 125 -19.23 -11.01 -5.86
CA GLN A 125 -19.71 -12.29 -6.39
C GLN A 125 -18.63 -12.94 -7.25
N LEU A 126 -18.62 -14.26 -7.29
CA LEU A 126 -17.73 -15.04 -8.13
C LEU A 126 -18.36 -15.30 -9.50
N ILE A 127 -17.57 -15.14 -10.56
CA ILE A 127 -17.90 -15.63 -11.89
C ILE A 127 -16.78 -16.54 -12.39
N VAL A 128 -17.18 -17.54 -13.16
CA VAL A 128 -16.36 -18.48 -13.93
C VAL A 128 -16.97 -18.58 -15.34
N PHE A 129 -16.34 -19.29 -16.25
CA PHE A 129 -16.98 -19.59 -17.53
C PHE A 129 -18.24 -20.44 -17.31
N GLN A 130 -19.26 -20.19 -18.13
CA GLN A 130 -20.47 -21.03 -18.12
C GLN A 130 -20.10 -22.47 -18.52
N ASP A 131 -20.67 -23.46 -17.82
CA ASP A 131 -20.49 -24.90 -18.07
C ASP A 131 -19.01 -25.33 -18.15
N SER A 132 -18.16 -24.71 -17.34
CA SER A 132 -16.72 -24.94 -17.34
C SER A 132 -16.24 -25.93 -16.28
N ALA A 133 -15.02 -26.42 -16.43
CA ALA A 133 -14.37 -27.27 -15.44
C ALA A 133 -14.28 -26.58 -14.07
N GLU A 134 -14.03 -25.27 -14.04
CA GLU A 134 -13.99 -24.49 -12.82
C GLU A 134 -15.35 -24.44 -12.12
N TYR A 135 -16.45 -24.29 -12.88
CA TYR A 135 -17.80 -24.33 -12.33
C TYR A 135 -18.08 -25.66 -11.62
N GLU A 136 -17.84 -26.79 -12.30
CA GLU A 136 -18.06 -28.11 -11.73
C GLU A 136 -17.09 -28.40 -10.57
N MET A 137 -15.86 -27.91 -10.64
CA MET A 137 -14.87 -28.01 -9.57
C MET A 137 -15.33 -27.32 -8.28
N PHE A 138 -15.89 -26.10 -8.36
CA PHE A 138 -16.42 -25.42 -7.18
C PHE A 138 -17.68 -26.10 -6.63
N LYS A 139 -18.52 -26.63 -7.52
CA LYS A 139 -19.77 -27.32 -7.16
C LYS A 139 -19.54 -28.68 -6.51
N ALA A 140 -18.56 -29.46 -6.99
CA ALA A 140 -18.27 -30.82 -6.52
C ALA A 140 -17.29 -30.87 -5.34
N SER A 141 -16.60 -29.77 -5.03
CA SER A 141 -15.58 -29.76 -3.97
C SER A 141 -16.19 -29.81 -2.57
N ASN A 142 -15.59 -30.64 -1.71
CA ASN A 142 -15.90 -30.70 -0.28
C ASN A 142 -15.07 -29.73 0.57
N ASP A 143 -14.11 -29.03 -0.03
CA ASP A 143 -13.30 -28.05 0.70
C ASP A 143 -14.16 -26.88 1.19
N SER A 144 -13.88 -26.43 2.42
CA SER A 144 -14.68 -25.40 3.08
C SER A 144 -14.62 -24.05 2.36
N ILE A 145 -13.47 -23.68 1.81
CA ILE A 145 -13.27 -22.43 1.08
C ILE A 145 -13.99 -22.53 -0.27
N MET A 146 -13.83 -23.64 -0.98
CA MET A 146 -14.49 -23.85 -2.27
C MET A 146 -16.03 -23.83 -2.16
N ARG A 147 -16.60 -24.39 -1.09
CA ARG A 147 -18.03 -24.29 -0.81
C ARG A 147 -18.49 -22.85 -0.55
N LYS A 148 -17.72 -22.05 0.19
CA LYS A 148 -18.00 -20.63 0.37
C LYS A 148 -17.92 -19.86 -0.95
N MET A 149 -16.91 -20.15 -1.76
CA MET A 149 -16.77 -19.57 -3.10
C MET A 149 -17.94 -19.93 -4.02
N MET A 150 -18.42 -21.18 -3.97
CA MET A 150 -19.62 -21.62 -4.70
C MET A 150 -20.87 -20.87 -4.23
N ALA A 151 -21.01 -20.59 -2.94
CA ALA A 151 -22.11 -19.79 -2.41
C ALA A 151 -22.08 -18.32 -2.90
N LEU A 152 -20.90 -17.78 -3.23
CA LEU A 152 -20.74 -16.45 -3.84
C LEU A 152 -20.91 -16.47 -5.36
N MET A 153 -21.04 -17.64 -5.99
CA MET A 153 -21.10 -17.77 -7.43
C MET A 153 -22.42 -17.22 -7.99
N ARG A 154 -22.33 -16.50 -9.11
CA ARG A 154 -23.53 -16.05 -9.82
C ARG A 154 -24.31 -17.22 -10.43
N PRO A 155 -25.63 -17.05 -10.66
CA PRO A 155 -26.44 -18.04 -11.35
C PRO A 155 -25.85 -18.41 -12.71
N SER A 156 -25.89 -19.71 -13.06
CA SER A 156 -25.21 -20.26 -14.25
C SER A 156 -25.54 -19.50 -15.55
N HIS A 157 -26.82 -19.13 -15.76
CA HIS A 157 -27.26 -18.40 -16.96
C HIS A 157 -26.69 -16.97 -17.10
N THR A 158 -26.09 -16.41 -16.04
CA THR A 158 -25.46 -15.07 -16.07
C THR A 158 -23.95 -15.12 -16.23
N LEU A 159 -23.36 -16.33 -16.21
CA LEU A 159 -21.93 -16.53 -16.34
C LEU A 159 -21.48 -16.20 -17.76
N PRO A 160 -20.27 -15.65 -17.92
CA PRO A 160 -19.72 -15.35 -19.23
C PRO A 160 -19.40 -16.64 -20.01
N GLN A 161 -19.72 -16.64 -21.30
CA GLN A 161 -19.24 -17.66 -22.25
C GLN A 161 -17.92 -17.27 -22.90
N THR A 162 -17.61 -15.97 -22.97
CA THR A 162 -16.40 -15.44 -23.61
C THR A 162 -15.52 -14.71 -22.61
N LEU A 163 -14.21 -14.77 -22.83
CA LEU A 163 -13.23 -14.10 -21.97
C LEU A 163 -13.47 -12.58 -21.93
N LEU A 164 -13.77 -11.98 -23.08
CA LEU A 164 -14.09 -10.56 -23.19
C LEU A 164 -15.33 -10.20 -22.37
N GLY A 165 -16.40 -10.99 -22.48
CA GLY A 165 -17.61 -10.81 -21.70
C GLY A 165 -17.34 -10.90 -20.19
N GLY A 166 -16.55 -11.87 -19.76
CA GLY A 166 -16.16 -12.03 -18.35
C GLY A 166 -15.36 -10.84 -17.82
N LEU A 167 -14.35 -10.39 -18.56
CA LEU A 167 -13.52 -9.24 -18.17
C LEU A 167 -14.31 -7.92 -18.21
N GLN A 168 -15.23 -7.75 -19.16
CA GLN A 168 -16.13 -6.60 -19.20
C GLN A 168 -17.12 -6.61 -18.02
N GLN A 169 -17.58 -7.79 -17.58
CA GLN A 169 -18.39 -7.92 -16.37
C GLN A 169 -17.62 -7.48 -15.12
N VAL A 170 -16.33 -7.80 -15.00
CA VAL A 170 -15.47 -7.28 -13.90
C VAL A 170 -15.37 -5.75 -13.91
N CYS A 171 -15.27 -5.14 -15.10
CA CYS A 171 -15.19 -3.68 -15.21
C CYS A 171 -16.50 -2.96 -14.85
N THR A 172 -17.65 -3.62 -15.01
CA THR A 172 -18.99 -3.01 -14.91
C THR A 172 -19.74 -3.39 -13.64
N LYS A 173 -19.52 -4.60 -13.12
CA LYS A 173 -20.20 -5.17 -11.96
C LYS A 173 -19.20 -5.47 -10.85
N LYS A 174 -19.68 -5.58 -9.62
CA LYS A 174 -18.86 -5.92 -8.45
C LYS A 174 -18.65 -7.45 -8.36
N VAL A 175 -17.85 -7.98 -9.28
CA VAL A 175 -17.57 -9.42 -9.41
C VAL A 175 -16.08 -9.70 -9.48
N ALA A 176 -15.66 -10.86 -8.99
CA ALA A 176 -14.34 -11.42 -9.21
C ALA A 176 -14.43 -12.54 -10.24
N PHE A 177 -13.54 -12.50 -11.24
CA PHE A 177 -13.51 -13.52 -12.30
C PHE A 177 -12.35 -14.47 -12.07
N TYR A 178 -12.66 -15.75 -11.90
CA TYR A 178 -11.68 -16.81 -11.79
C TYR A 178 -11.31 -17.31 -13.19
N THR A 179 -10.11 -16.96 -13.64
CA THR A 179 -9.58 -17.28 -14.98
C THR A 179 -8.05 -17.28 -14.95
N ASN A 180 -7.42 -17.82 -15.99
CA ASN A 180 -5.98 -17.89 -16.12
C ASN A 180 -5.36 -16.51 -16.43
N GLU A 181 -4.22 -16.20 -15.82
CA GLU A 181 -3.50 -14.94 -16.04
C GLU A 181 -3.07 -14.76 -17.51
N ALA A 182 -2.68 -15.83 -18.19
CA ALA A 182 -2.30 -15.81 -19.60
C ALA A 182 -3.47 -15.34 -20.49
N GLN A 183 -4.69 -15.79 -20.19
CA GLN A 183 -5.90 -15.37 -20.88
C GLN A 183 -6.14 -13.87 -20.65
N LYS A 184 -6.14 -13.40 -19.39
CA LYS A 184 -6.27 -11.97 -19.08
C LYS A 184 -5.26 -11.11 -19.86
N ARG A 185 -3.98 -11.50 -19.86
CA ARG A 185 -2.90 -10.73 -20.53
C ARG A 185 -3.14 -10.54 -22.02
N SER A 186 -3.72 -11.53 -22.69
CA SER A 186 -4.05 -11.44 -24.13
C SER A 186 -5.05 -10.34 -24.47
N LEU A 187 -5.93 -9.98 -23.53
CA LEU A 187 -7.02 -9.03 -23.74
C LEU A 187 -6.91 -7.75 -22.92
N SER A 188 -5.89 -7.65 -22.06
CA SER A 188 -5.72 -6.52 -21.14
C SER A 188 -5.66 -5.16 -21.83
N ARG A 189 -5.12 -5.09 -23.05
CA ARG A 189 -5.02 -3.83 -23.82
C ARG A 189 -6.34 -3.36 -24.43
N LYS A 190 -7.34 -4.25 -24.55
CA LYS A 190 -8.64 -3.95 -25.18
C LYS A 190 -9.70 -3.52 -24.17
N LEU A 191 -9.39 -3.54 -22.87
CA LEU A 191 -10.36 -3.29 -21.82
C LEU A 191 -10.33 -1.83 -21.36
N PRO A 192 -11.50 -1.24 -21.03
CA PRO A 192 -11.60 0.15 -20.57
C PRO A 192 -11.26 0.31 -19.07
N CYS A 193 -10.76 -0.72 -18.40
CA CYS A 193 -10.44 -0.69 -16.98
C CYS A 193 -9.18 -1.50 -16.64
N ASP A 194 -8.49 -1.10 -15.59
CA ASP A 194 -7.35 -1.84 -15.05
C ASP A 194 -7.84 -2.95 -14.11
N ILE A 195 -7.58 -4.20 -14.51
CA ILE A 195 -7.94 -5.39 -13.74
C ILE A 195 -6.69 -5.91 -13.03
N VAL A 196 -6.77 -6.06 -11.71
CA VAL A 196 -5.70 -6.65 -10.90
C VAL A 196 -6.01 -8.12 -10.64
N SER A 197 -4.99 -8.96 -10.69
CA SER A 197 -5.10 -10.41 -10.43
C SER A 197 -4.60 -10.75 -9.03
N VAL A 198 -5.34 -11.61 -8.34
CA VAL A 198 -4.95 -12.16 -7.04
C VAL A 198 -4.44 -13.58 -7.26
N ARG A 199 -3.29 -13.93 -6.67
CA ARG A 199 -2.71 -15.27 -6.84
C ARG A 199 -3.51 -16.29 -6.04
N THR A 200 -3.96 -17.34 -6.71
CA THR A 200 -4.71 -18.46 -6.10
C THR A 200 -3.79 -19.61 -5.68
N GLY A 201 -2.53 -19.62 -6.13
CA GLY A 201 -1.57 -20.69 -5.84
C GLY A 201 -1.85 -22.02 -6.57
N ARG A 202 -2.88 -22.08 -7.42
CA ARG A 202 -3.19 -23.24 -8.25
C ARG A 202 -2.43 -23.22 -9.57
N ILE A 203 -1.98 -24.40 -9.98
CA ILE A 203 -1.35 -24.65 -11.27
C ILE A 203 -2.41 -25.33 -12.14
N ASP A 204 -2.76 -24.71 -13.25
CA ASP A 204 -3.60 -25.33 -14.27
C ASP A 204 -2.71 -26.20 -15.16
N THR A 205 -3.08 -27.48 -15.31
CA THR A 205 -2.43 -28.42 -16.23
C THR A 205 -3.26 -28.54 -17.50
N LEU A 206 -2.64 -28.33 -18.65
CA LEU A 206 -3.27 -28.56 -19.96
C LEU A 206 -2.83 -29.91 -20.51
N GLY A 207 -3.76 -30.63 -21.14
CA GLY A 207 -3.51 -31.91 -21.79
C GLY A 207 -4.24 -32.01 -23.13
N MET A 208 -3.76 -32.88 -24.00
CA MET A 208 -4.44 -33.20 -25.26
C MET A 208 -5.49 -34.28 -25.01
N ILE A 209 -6.73 -34.02 -25.41
CA ILE A 209 -7.81 -35.00 -25.32
C ILE A 209 -7.76 -35.91 -26.56
N MET A 210 -7.82 -37.22 -26.34
CA MET A 210 -7.82 -38.22 -27.40
C MET A 210 -8.96 -39.22 -27.18
N SER A 211 -9.42 -39.88 -28.25
CA SER A 211 -10.40 -40.95 -28.13
C SER A 211 -9.85 -42.11 -27.29
N PRO A 212 -10.69 -42.76 -26.46
CA PRO A 212 -10.27 -43.93 -25.72
C PRO A 212 -9.67 -44.99 -26.66
N ARG A 213 -8.50 -45.53 -26.30
CA ARG A 213 -7.76 -46.58 -27.05
C ARG A 213 -7.26 -46.15 -28.44
N SER A 214 -7.08 -44.86 -28.69
CA SER A 214 -6.43 -44.39 -29.92
C SER A 214 -4.99 -44.92 -30.03
N GLU A 215 -4.62 -45.44 -31.20
CA GLU A 215 -3.27 -45.91 -31.50
C GLU A 215 -2.22 -44.78 -31.40
N TYR A 216 -2.66 -43.53 -31.54
CA TYR A 216 -1.80 -42.35 -31.48
C TYR A 216 -1.45 -41.92 -30.05
N ILE A 217 -2.04 -42.49 -29.01
CA ILE A 217 -1.74 -42.14 -27.60
C ILE A 217 -0.26 -42.34 -27.30
N GLY A 218 0.34 -43.42 -27.80
CA GLY A 218 1.77 -43.70 -27.60
C GLY A 218 2.67 -42.65 -28.25
N LEU A 219 2.28 -42.14 -29.43
CA LEU A 219 3.03 -41.10 -30.14
C LEU A 219 2.94 -39.75 -29.45
N VAL A 220 1.75 -39.36 -28.98
CA VAL A 220 1.52 -38.06 -28.31
C VAL A 220 2.19 -38.00 -26.94
N ASN A 221 2.25 -39.13 -26.23
CA ASN A 221 2.92 -39.22 -24.93
C ASN A 221 4.44 -39.46 -25.04
N TYR A 222 4.99 -39.61 -26.26
CA TYR A 222 6.42 -39.83 -26.44
C TYR A 222 7.17 -38.52 -26.17
N GLN A 223 7.91 -38.48 -25.06
CA GLN A 223 8.78 -37.38 -24.64
C GLN A 223 10.22 -37.60 -25.07
#